data_AF-A0A074VNP8-F1
#
_entry.id   AF-A0A074VNP8-F1
#
_cell.length_a   1.000
_cell.length_b   1.000
_cell.length_c   1.000
_cell.angle_alpha   90.00
_cell.angle_beta   90.00
_cell.angle_gamma   90.00
#
_symmetry.space_group_name_H-M   'P 1'
#
loop_
_entity.id
_entity.type
_entity.pdbx_description
1 polymer ?
#
loop_
_entity_poly.entity_id
_entity_poly.type
_entity_poly.pdbx_seq_one_letter_code
_entity_poly.pdbx_strand_id
1 'polypeptide(L)'
;RAMETTHRKIELQSPLDLTYLQNNATLCLREKLDLHFPPSAAPASASDDVFKSRVEDLVSQYLAKVFEDVKANLAVNGLEGKEMEEAVKMAEGRGEELEPYDTKLSQKLQGLSAQIENLTLQLANLRREAPAKAAAAYAAKLQTEDQTFQEARRAAEDEHKAKIQEEKDLCGVSQVRDWDECERNWEQAIKGLVDVKESIGATSARLVQARDAAAYLDQAGK
;
A
#
# COMPACT_ATOMS: atom_id res chain seq x y z
N ARG A 1 -34.60 -55.54 22.50
CA ARG A 1 -35.53 -55.70 23.63
C ARG A 1 -36.49 -54.51 23.56
N ALA A 2 -37.68 -54.69 22.99
CA ALA A 2 -38.66 -53.62 22.86
C ALA A 2 -39.09 -53.21 24.28
N MET A 3 -38.88 -51.94 24.64
CA MET A 3 -39.50 -51.37 25.82
C MET A 3 -41.00 -51.28 25.51
N GLU A 4 -41.81 -52.13 26.13
CA GLU A 4 -43.25 -51.89 26.20
C GLU A 4 -43.43 -50.55 26.95
N THR A 5 -43.83 -49.53 26.21
CA THR A 5 -44.18 -48.23 26.75
C THR A 5 -45.41 -48.40 27.63
N THR A 6 -45.24 -48.29 28.95
CA THR A 6 -46.30 -48.46 29.96
C THR A 6 -47.41 -47.39 29.90
N HIS A 7 -47.30 -46.45 28.95
CA HIS A 7 -48.20 -45.32 28.80
C HIS A 7 -48.75 -45.23 27.37
N ARG A 8 -49.98 -44.78 27.26
CA ARG A 8 -50.65 -44.54 25.98
C ARG A 8 -49.92 -43.44 25.23
N LYS A 9 -49.66 -43.67 23.93
CA LYS A 9 -49.11 -42.65 23.04
C LYS A 9 -50.10 -41.52 22.82
N ILE A 10 -49.57 -40.34 22.51
CA ILE A 10 -50.36 -39.15 22.21
C ILE A 10 -50.79 -39.23 20.75
N GLU A 11 -52.09 -39.28 20.51
CA GLU A 11 -52.68 -39.34 19.16
C GLU A 11 -52.90 -37.93 18.61
N LEU A 12 -52.31 -37.65 17.46
CA LEU A 12 -52.58 -36.44 16.67
C LEU A 12 -53.67 -36.74 15.62
N GLN A 13 -54.55 -35.76 15.39
CA GLN A 13 -55.66 -35.92 14.43
C GLN A 13 -55.17 -35.85 12.98
N SER A 14 -54.13 -35.05 12.73
CA SER A 14 -53.54 -34.88 11.41
C SER A 14 -52.01 -34.75 11.49
N PRO A 15 -51.27 -35.10 10.42
CA PRO A 15 -49.83 -34.85 10.36
C PRO A 15 -49.51 -33.34 10.37
N LEU A 16 -50.43 -32.49 9.91
CA LEU A 16 -50.29 -31.03 9.96
C LEU A 16 -50.32 -30.48 11.39
N ASP A 17 -50.91 -31.21 12.34
CA ASP A 17 -50.94 -30.80 13.75
C ASP A 17 -49.53 -30.80 14.33
N LEU A 18 -48.67 -31.73 13.91
CA LEU A 18 -47.27 -31.76 14.35
C LEU A 18 -46.52 -30.51 13.86
N THR A 19 -46.64 -30.20 12.57
CA THR A 19 -46.01 -29.02 11.97
C THR A 19 -46.56 -27.75 12.60
N TYR A 20 -47.86 -27.69 12.90
CA TYR A 20 -48.49 -26.58 13.62
C TYR A 20 -47.91 -26.41 15.03
N LEU A 21 -47.74 -27.50 15.79
CA LEU A 21 -47.14 -27.46 17.12
C LEU A 21 -45.67 -26.99 17.07
N GLN A 22 -44.91 -27.44 16.09
CA GLN A 22 -43.53 -26.97 15.86
C GLN A 22 -43.51 -25.48 15.54
N ASN A 23 -44.33 -25.03 14.59
CA ASN A 23 -44.42 -23.62 14.21
C ASN A 23 -44.84 -22.74 15.39
N ASN A 24 -45.89 -23.12 16.12
CA ASN A 24 -46.35 -22.38 17.29
C ASN A 24 -45.26 -22.32 18.38
N ALA A 25 -44.54 -23.42 18.62
CA ALA A 25 -43.42 -23.42 19.56
C ALA A 25 -42.29 -22.48 19.12
N THR A 26 -41.94 -22.45 17.83
CA THR A 26 -40.94 -21.51 17.30
C THR A 26 -41.40 -20.06 17.38
N LEU A 27 -42.68 -19.77 17.15
CA LEU A 27 -43.25 -18.42 17.26
C LEU A 27 -43.23 -17.94 18.71
N CYS A 28 -43.74 -18.75 19.65
CA CYS A 28 -43.68 -18.45 21.08
C CYS A 28 -42.25 -18.24 21.57
N LEU A 29 -41.30 -19.03 21.08
CA LEU A 29 -39.88 -18.87 21.39
C LEU A 29 -39.35 -17.52 20.91
N ARG A 30 -39.65 -17.13 19.67
CA ARG A 30 -39.26 -15.82 19.12
C ARG A 30 -39.87 -14.67 19.92
N GLU A 31 -41.17 -14.73 20.22
CA GLU A 31 -41.84 -13.73 21.05
C GLU A 31 -41.19 -13.59 22.44
N LYS A 32 -40.80 -14.71 23.06
CA LYS A 32 -40.09 -14.69 24.35
C LYS A 32 -38.67 -14.15 24.23
N LEU A 33 -37.94 -14.51 23.18
CA LEU A 33 -36.62 -13.95 22.92
C LEU A 33 -36.69 -12.44 22.68
N ASP A 34 -37.67 -11.96 21.93
CA ASP A 34 -37.86 -10.54 21.67
C ASP A 34 -38.25 -9.76 22.93
N LEU A 35 -39.03 -10.37 23.84
CA LEU A 35 -39.35 -9.78 25.14
C LEU A 35 -38.10 -9.62 26.04
N HIS A 36 -37.21 -10.62 26.03
CA HIS A 36 -36.02 -10.64 26.89
C HIS A 36 -34.80 -9.95 26.26
N PHE A 37 -34.75 -9.83 24.94
CA PHE A 37 -33.74 -9.10 24.17
C PHE A 37 -34.42 -8.02 23.31
N PRO A 38 -34.94 -6.96 23.94
CA PRO A 38 -35.63 -5.90 23.20
C PRO A 38 -34.65 -5.14 22.32
N PRO A 39 -35.08 -4.69 21.12
CA PRO A 39 -34.22 -3.96 20.19
C PRO A 39 -33.71 -2.61 20.75
N SER A 40 -34.33 -2.09 21.81
CA SER A 40 -33.88 -0.88 22.51
C SER A 40 -32.68 -1.10 23.45
N ALA A 41 -32.40 -2.35 23.84
CA ALA A 41 -31.25 -2.70 24.68
C ALA A 41 -29.98 -2.98 23.85
N ALA A 42 -30.11 -3.12 22.52
CA ALA A 42 -28.98 -3.28 21.64
C ALA A 42 -28.18 -1.96 21.55
N PRO A 43 -26.84 -1.98 21.70
CA PRO A 43 -26.03 -0.78 21.51
C PRO A 43 -26.16 -0.29 20.08
N ALA A 44 -26.34 1.03 19.89
CA ALA A 44 -26.56 1.66 18.57
C ALA A 44 -25.45 1.40 17.53
N SER A 45 -24.33 0.82 17.95
CA SER A 45 -23.19 0.43 17.11
C SER A 45 -23.17 -1.04 16.70
N ALA A 46 -24.03 -1.91 17.26
CA ALA A 46 -24.07 -3.33 16.93
C ALA A 46 -25.30 -3.61 16.05
N SER A 47 -25.07 -3.87 14.77
CA SER A 47 -26.11 -4.15 13.78
C SER A 47 -26.78 -5.52 13.93
N ASP A 48 -26.41 -6.32 14.94
CA ASP A 48 -27.14 -7.51 15.39
C ASP A 48 -26.64 -7.90 16.79
N ASP A 49 -27.54 -8.29 17.69
CA ASP A 49 -27.16 -8.77 19.01
C ASP A 49 -26.61 -10.21 18.91
N VAL A 50 -25.27 -10.34 18.96
CA VAL A 50 -24.55 -11.62 18.89
C VAL A 50 -25.03 -12.61 19.97
N PHE A 51 -25.47 -12.11 21.13
CA PHE A 51 -26.00 -12.98 22.18
C PHE A 51 -27.39 -13.47 21.83
N LYS A 52 -28.23 -12.61 21.25
CA LYS A 52 -29.57 -12.99 20.79
C LYS A 52 -29.49 -14.11 19.76
N SER A 53 -28.65 -13.97 18.72
CA SER A 53 -28.50 -14.99 17.68
C SER A 53 -27.95 -16.30 18.25
N ARG A 54 -26.96 -16.25 19.16
CA ARG A 54 -26.43 -17.44 19.80
C ARG A 54 -27.45 -18.17 20.67
N VAL A 55 -28.29 -17.42 21.40
CA VAL A 55 -29.36 -18.01 22.21
C VAL A 55 -30.44 -18.60 21.31
N GLU A 56 -30.83 -17.91 20.24
CA GLU A 56 -31.79 -18.41 19.26
C GLU A 56 -31.33 -19.77 18.68
N ASP A 57 -30.06 -19.88 18.31
CA ASP A 57 -29.47 -21.15 17.83
C ASP A 57 -29.58 -22.28 18.87
N LEU A 58 -29.23 -21.99 20.13
CA LEU A 58 -29.24 -22.99 21.20
C LEU A 58 -30.66 -23.47 21.52
N VAL A 59 -31.63 -22.56 21.58
CA VAL A 59 -33.01 -22.94 21.86
C VAL A 59 -33.64 -23.64 20.65
N SER A 60 -33.30 -23.25 19.42
CA SER A 60 -33.73 -23.95 18.21
C SER A 60 -33.21 -25.39 18.17
N GLN A 61 -31.92 -25.60 18.51
CA GLN A 61 -31.34 -26.94 18.63
C GLN A 61 -32.00 -27.76 19.74
N TYR A 62 -32.31 -27.12 20.88
CA TYR A 62 -33.04 -27.77 21.97
C TYR A 62 -34.43 -28.19 21.52
N LEU A 63 -35.16 -27.32 20.82
CA LEU A 63 -36.51 -27.60 20.33
C LEU A 63 -36.50 -28.77 19.34
N ALA A 64 -35.54 -28.79 18.41
CA ALA A 64 -35.36 -29.90 17.47
C ALA A 64 -35.12 -31.22 18.20
N LYS A 65 -34.27 -31.22 19.25
CA LYS A 65 -34.04 -32.39 20.09
C LYS A 65 -35.29 -32.84 20.84
N VAL A 66 -36.06 -31.91 21.40
CA VAL A 66 -37.31 -32.22 22.10
C VAL A 66 -38.32 -32.86 21.16
N PHE A 67 -38.49 -32.33 19.95
CA PHE A 67 -39.42 -32.93 18.99
C PHE A 67 -38.95 -34.30 18.50
N GLU A 68 -37.65 -34.51 18.35
CA GLU A 68 -37.10 -35.83 18.02
C GLU A 68 -37.34 -36.85 19.15
N ASP A 69 -37.13 -36.45 20.41
CA ASP A 69 -37.39 -37.29 21.58
C ASP A 69 -38.91 -37.58 21.77
N VAL A 70 -39.76 -36.58 21.49
CA VAL A 70 -41.23 -36.68 21.62
C VAL A 70 -41.84 -37.55 20.52
N LYS A 71 -41.23 -37.61 19.34
CA LYS A 71 -41.69 -38.37 18.17
C LYS A 71 -41.98 -39.84 18.48
N ALA A 72 -41.16 -40.48 19.33
CA ALA A 72 -41.36 -41.88 19.72
C ALA A 72 -42.63 -42.11 20.56
N ASN A 73 -43.17 -41.05 21.16
CA ASN A 73 -44.36 -41.08 22.02
C ASN A 73 -45.61 -40.54 21.31
N LEU A 74 -45.50 -40.10 20.06
CA LEU A 74 -46.59 -39.61 19.23
C LEU A 74 -47.03 -40.69 18.23
N ALA A 75 -48.32 -40.72 17.95
CA ALA A 75 -48.92 -41.46 16.85
C ALA A 75 -49.85 -40.53 16.08
N VAL A 76 -49.91 -40.65 14.76
CA VAL A 76 -50.83 -39.87 13.91
C VAL A 76 -51.85 -40.84 13.36
N ASN A 77 -53.08 -40.82 13.88
CA ASN A 77 -54.13 -41.79 13.53
C ASN A 77 -53.63 -43.26 13.55
N GLY A 78 -52.82 -43.61 14.55
CA GLY A 78 -52.22 -44.95 14.68
C GLY A 78 -51.00 -45.24 13.77
N LEU A 79 -50.55 -44.29 12.96
CA LEU A 79 -49.27 -44.38 12.22
C LEU A 79 -48.12 -43.95 13.13
N GLU A 80 -47.02 -44.71 13.10
CA GLU A 80 -45.88 -44.51 13.99
C GLU A 80 -44.54 -44.46 13.23
N GLY A 81 -43.57 -43.73 13.81
CA GLY A 81 -42.18 -43.74 13.34
C GLY A 81 -42.02 -43.29 11.89
N LYS A 82 -41.56 -44.21 11.02
CA LYS A 82 -41.24 -43.90 9.62
C LYS A 82 -42.47 -43.55 8.79
N GLU A 83 -43.59 -44.23 9.05
CA GLU A 83 -44.85 -43.96 8.33
C GLU A 83 -45.42 -42.59 8.70
N MET A 84 -45.27 -42.19 9.97
CA MET A 84 -45.59 -40.85 10.44
C MET A 84 -44.70 -39.79 9.77
N GLU A 85 -43.39 -40.01 9.65
CA GLU A 85 -42.49 -39.09 8.96
C GLU A 85 -42.84 -38.92 7.48
N GLU A 86 -43.18 -40.00 6.78
CA GLU A 86 -43.58 -39.94 5.38
C GLU A 86 -44.90 -39.20 5.22
N ALA A 87 -45.86 -39.39 6.13
CA ALA A 87 -47.11 -38.65 6.15
C ALA A 87 -46.92 -37.16 6.42
N VAL A 88 -46.01 -36.80 7.34
CA VAL A 88 -45.65 -35.40 7.63
C VAL A 88 -44.94 -34.76 6.44
N LYS A 89 -43.93 -35.42 5.85
CA LYS A 89 -43.24 -34.92 4.64
C LYS A 89 -44.17 -34.76 3.45
N MET A 90 -45.11 -35.68 3.26
CA MET A 90 -46.14 -35.59 2.21
C MET A 90 -47.15 -34.45 2.47
N ALA A 91 -47.44 -34.15 3.73
CA ALA A 91 -48.28 -33.02 4.10
C ALA A 91 -47.54 -31.69 3.96
N GLU A 92 -46.27 -31.63 4.35
CA GLU A 92 -45.38 -30.48 4.21
C GLU A 92 -45.08 -30.15 2.75
N GLY A 93 -44.80 -31.16 1.90
CA GLY A 93 -44.57 -30.96 0.46
C GLY A 93 -45.81 -30.50 -0.33
N ARG A 94 -47.01 -30.62 0.24
CA ARG A 94 -48.24 -30.02 -0.31
C ARG A 94 -48.49 -28.60 0.22
N GLY A 95 -47.71 -28.16 1.20
CA GLY A 95 -47.84 -26.90 1.91
C GLY A 95 -46.51 -26.17 2.07
N GLU A 96 -45.58 -26.30 1.11
CA GLU A 96 -44.56 -25.26 0.96
C GLU A 96 -45.32 -23.96 0.66
N GLU A 97 -45.56 -23.18 1.71
CA GLU A 97 -46.07 -21.83 1.60
C GLU A 97 -45.02 -21.03 0.84
N LEU A 98 -45.12 -21.06 -0.49
CA LEU A 98 -44.30 -20.24 -1.36
C LEU A 98 -44.62 -18.80 -0.98
N GLU A 99 -43.69 -18.13 -0.32
CA GLU A 99 -43.85 -16.73 0.03
C GLU A 99 -44.23 -15.94 -1.24
N PRO A 100 -45.27 -15.08 -1.16
CA PRO A 100 -45.67 -14.30 -2.32
C PRO A 100 -44.51 -13.43 -2.81
N TYR A 101 -44.27 -13.46 -4.12
CA TYR A 101 -43.21 -12.66 -4.73
C TYR A 101 -43.46 -11.16 -4.51
N ASP A 102 -42.64 -10.52 -3.65
CA ASP A 102 -42.72 -9.08 -3.44
C ASP A 102 -42.10 -8.32 -4.63
N THR A 103 -42.97 -7.86 -5.51
CA THR A 103 -42.61 -7.03 -6.67
C THR A 103 -41.86 -5.75 -6.28
N LYS A 104 -42.13 -5.16 -5.11
CA LYS A 104 -41.44 -3.95 -4.64
C LYS A 104 -40.00 -4.26 -4.24
N LEU A 105 -39.79 -5.37 -3.55
CA LEU A 105 -38.44 -5.82 -3.19
C LEU A 105 -37.63 -6.17 -4.44
N SER A 106 -38.25 -6.84 -5.42
CA SER A 106 -37.63 -7.11 -6.71
C SER A 106 -37.20 -5.85 -7.46
N GLN A 107 -38.03 -4.81 -7.48
CA GLN A 107 -37.68 -3.53 -8.12
C GLN A 107 -36.52 -2.85 -7.41
N LYS A 108 -36.48 -2.89 -6.07
CA LYS A 108 -35.35 -2.37 -5.29
C LYS A 108 -34.07 -3.14 -5.55
N LEU A 109 -34.14 -4.47 -5.62
CA LEU A 109 -33.01 -5.34 -5.93
C LEU A 109 -32.43 -4.99 -7.32
N GLN A 110 -33.30 -4.83 -8.32
CA GLN A 110 -32.89 -4.43 -9.67
C GLN A 110 -32.24 -3.04 -9.68
N GLY A 111 -32.82 -2.07 -8.95
CA GLY A 111 -32.24 -0.74 -8.80
C GLY A 111 -30.87 -0.74 -8.14
N LEU A 112 -30.69 -1.52 -7.07
CA LEU A 112 -29.40 -1.69 -6.39
C LEU A 112 -28.37 -2.39 -7.29
N SER A 113 -28.76 -3.42 -8.04
CA SER A 113 -27.87 -4.08 -9.01
C SER A 113 -27.37 -3.09 -10.06
N ALA A 114 -28.27 -2.30 -10.65
CA ALA A 114 -27.90 -1.27 -11.62
C ALA A 114 -26.96 -0.20 -11.02
N GLN A 115 -27.17 0.18 -9.75
CA GLN A 115 -26.27 1.11 -9.06
C GLN A 115 -24.88 0.51 -8.84
N ILE A 116 -24.80 -0.76 -8.44
CA ILE A 116 -23.53 -1.48 -8.27
C ILE A 116 -22.80 -1.56 -9.62
N GLU A 117 -23.49 -1.88 -10.71
CA GLU A 117 -22.92 -1.93 -12.06
C GLU A 117 -22.40 -0.55 -12.51
N ASN A 118 -23.16 0.53 -12.27
CA ASN A 118 -22.68 1.88 -12.59
C ASN A 118 -21.45 2.26 -11.77
N LEU A 119 -21.47 2.02 -10.45
CA LEU A 119 -20.35 2.34 -9.57
C LEU A 119 -19.10 1.51 -9.91
N THR A 120 -19.26 0.25 -10.29
CA THR A 120 -18.14 -0.59 -10.73
C THR A 120 -17.54 -0.09 -12.05
N LEU A 121 -18.36 0.38 -13.00
CA LEU A 121 -17.87 1.05 -14.21
C LEU A 121 -17.14 2.37 -13.90
N GLN A 122 -17.70 3.20 -13.01
CA GLN A 122 -17.06 4.45 -12.58
C GLN A 122 -15.72 4.18 -11.90
N LEU A 123 -15.65 3.18 -11.02
CA LEU A 123 -14.41 2.79 -10.35
C LEU A 123 -13.37 2.28 -11.34
N ALA A 124 -13.77 1.47 -12.32
CA ALA A 124 -12.87 1.00 -13.38
C ALA A 124 -12.31 2.17 -14.20
N ASN A 125 -13.16 3.12 -14.60
CA ASN A 125 -12.75 4.33 -15.30
C ASN A 125 -11.81 5.19 -14.46
N LEU A 126 -12.12 5.37 -13.16
CA LEU A 126 -11.28 6.14 -12.25
C LEU A 126 -9.91 5.48 -12.07
N ARG A 127 -9.85 4.15 -11.89
CA ARG A 127 -8.58 3.41 -11.80
C ARG A 127 -7.74 3.54 -13.06
N ARG A 128 -8.38 3.62 -14.24
CA ARG A 128 -7.68 3.81 -15.52
C ARG A 128 -7.17 5.24 -15.70
N GLU A 129 -7.96 6.25 -15.36
CA GLU A 129 -7.68 7.65 -15.72
C GLU A 129 -7.02 8.46 -14.61
N ALA A 130 -7.35 8.21 -13.34
CA ALA A 130 -6.82 8.97 -12.21
C ALA A 130 -5.30 8.94 -12.09
N PRO A 131 -4.60 7.78 -12.20
CA PRO A 131 -3.14 7.78 -12.07
C PRO A 131 -2.46 8.55 -13.20
N ALA A 132 -2.95 8.42 -14.45
CA ALA A 132 -2.41 9.16 -15.59
C ALA A 132 -2.64 10.67 -15.46
N LYS A 133 -3.84 11.10 -15.05
CA LYS A 133 -4.17 12.50 -14.81
C LYS A 133 -3.34 13.10 -13.67
N ALA A 134 -3.19 12.38 -12.56
CA ALA A 134 -2.37 12.81 -11.43
C ALA A 134 -0.89 12.93 -11.85
N ALA A 135 -0.33 11.91 -12.51
CA ALA A 135 1.04 11.93 -12.99
C ALA A 135 1.30 13.10 -13.97
N ALA A 136 0.37 13.36 -14.89
CA ALA A 136 0.48 14.49 -15.82
C ALA A 136 0.45 15.85 -15.08
N ALA A 137 -0.41 16.00 -14.07
CA ALA A 137 -0.46 17.22 -13.26
C ALA A 137 0.84 17.44 -12.46
N TYR A 138 1.43 16.38 -11.90
CA TYR A 138 2.72 16.45 -11.22
C TYR A 138 3.86 16.76 -12.18
N ALA A 139 3.89 16.11 -13.36
CA ALA A 139 4.91 16.37 -14.37
C ALA A 139 4.88 17.83 -14.85
N ALA A 140 3.69 18.40 -15.07
CA ALA A 140 3.54 19.80 -15.45
C ALA A 140 4.08 20.75 -14.37
N LYS A 141 3.76 20.50 -13.09
CA LYS A 141 4.30 21.30 -11.97
C LYS A 141 5.83 21.22 -11.88
N LEU A 142 6.38 20.01 -12.01
CA LEU A 142 7.83 19.82 -11.98
C LEU A 142 8.54 20.53 -13.13
N GLN A 143 7.94 20.53 -14.33
CA GLN A 143 8.48 21.28 -15.48
C GLN A 143 8.50 22.79 -15.22
N THR A 144 7.44 23.34 -14.60
CA THR A 144 7.43 24.77 -14.25
C THR A 144 8.47 25.10 -13.16
N GLU A 145 8.63 24.24 -12.17
CA GLU A 145 9.66 24.40 -11.12
C GLU A 145 11.07 24.31 -11.71
N ASP A 146 11.34 23.36 -12.62
CA ASP A 146 12.63 23.24 -13.28
C ASP A 146 12.94 24.49 -14.13
N GLN A 147 11.96 24.99 -14.89
CA GLN A 147 12.13 26.23 -15.66
C GLN A 147 12.48 27.42 -14.77
N THR A 148 11.72 27.64 -13.70
CA THR A 148 12.00 28.73 -12.75
C THR A 148 13.36 28.56 -12.05
N PHE A 149 13.75 27.33 -11.71
CA PHE A 149 15.06 27.05 -11.13
C PHE A 149 16.20 27.33 -12.12
N GLN A 150 16.05 26.92 -13.38
CA GLN A 150 17.04 27.17 -14.44
C GLN A 150 17.19 28.66 -14.74
N GLU A 151 16.08 29.41 -14.76
CA GLU A 151 16.10 30.86 -14.92
C GLU A 151 16.81 31.56 -13.76
N ALA A 152 16.49 31.19 -12.52
CA ALA A 152 17.16 31.73 -11.33
C ALA A 152 18.67 31.39 -11.32
N ARG A 153 19.03 30.18 -11.73
CA ARG A 153 20.43 29.76 -11.85
C ARG A 153 21.17 30.55 -12.91
N ARG A 154 20.57 30.76 -14.10
CA ARG A 154 21.16 31.58 -15.16
C ARG A 154 21.35 33.03 -14.70
N ALA A 155 20.35 33.61 -14.03
CA ALA A 155 20.45 34.95 -13.47
C ALA A 155 21.60 35.07 -12.45
N ALA A 156 21.77 34.07 -11.57
CA ALA A 156 22.88 34.04 -10.61
C ALA A 156 24.25 33.84 -11.28
N GLU A 157 24.35 33.00 -12.31
CA GLU A 157 25.57 32.83 -13.10
C GLU A 157 25.95 34.14 -13.82
N ASP A 158 24.96 34.88 -14.34
CA ASP A 158 25.19 36.16 -15.02
C ASP A 158 25.54 37.28 -14.01
N GLU A 159 24.92 37.32 -12.83
CA GLU A 159 25.33 38.22 -11.74
C GLU A 159 26.77 37.92 -11.28
N HIS A 160 27.12 36.65 -11.16
CA HIS A 160 28.48 36.24 -10.79
C HIS A 160 29.51 36.64 -11.86
N LYS A 161 29.20 36.43 -13.15
CA LYS A 161 30.05 36.91 -14.25
C LYS A 161 30.21 38.42 -14.24
N ALA A 162 29.13 39.17 -13.96
CA ALA A 162 29.17 40.62 -13.86
C ALA A 162 30.08 41.08 -12.71
N LYS A 163 29.97 40.46 -11.52
CA LYS A 163 30.86 40.72 -10.38
C LYS A 163 32.32 40.39 -10.68
N ILE A 164 32.60 39.26 -11.33
CA ILE A 164 33.97 38.91 -11.76
C ILE A 164 34.51 39.95 -12.74
N GLN A 165 33.68 40.42 -13.68
CA GLN A 165 34.10 41.44 -14.64
C GLN A 165 34.38 42.77 -13.93
N GLU A 166 33.51 43.20 -13.02
CA GLU A 166 33.71 44.38 -12.18
C GLU A 166 34.97 44.26 -11.32
N GLU A 167 35.20 43.11 -10.66
CA GLU A 167 36.42 42.85 -9.89
C GLU A 167 37.69 42.87 -10.76
N LYS A 168 37.63 42.33 -11.99
CA LYS A 168 38.73 42.40 -12.96
C LYS A 168 39.01 43.84 -13.40
N ASP A 169 37.97 44.62 -13.65
CA ASP A 169 38.06 46.03 -14.02
C ASP A 169 38.62 46.87 -12.86
N LEU A 170 38.23 46.59 -11.61
CA LEU A 170 38.77 47.21 -10.40
C LEU A 170 40.22 46.82 -10.10
N CYS A 171 40.60 45.55 -10.31
CA CYS A 171 41.97 45.09 -10.06
C CYS A 171 42.97 45.61 -11.10
N GLY A 172 42.53 46.28 -12.16
CA GLY A 172 43.40 46.96 -13.12
C GLY A 172 44.47 46.05 -13.74
N VAL A 173 44.25 44.73 -13.74
CA VAL A 173 45.16 43.75 -14.34
C VAL A 173 44.92 43.75 -15.85
N SER A 174 45.20 44.90 -16.48
CA SER A 174 45.39 44.96 -17.92
C SER A 174 46.71 44.28 -18.21
N GLN A 175 46.61 43.04 -18.71
CA GLN A 175 47.74 42.20 -19.07
C GLN A 175 48.50 41.70 -17.85
N VAL A 176 48.10 40.52 -17.40
CA VAL A 176 49.03 39.59 -16.75
C VAL A 176 50.26 39.54 -17.67
N ARG A 177 51.36 40.16 -17.24
CA ARG A 177 52.65 40.20 -17.96
C ARG A 177 52.92 38.82 -18.54
N ASP A 178 53.10 38.72 -19.86
CA ASP A 178 53.12 37.45 -20.60
C ASP A 178 53.98 36.41 -19.85
N TRP A 179 53.32 35.46 -19.19
CA TRP A 179 53.99 34.45 -18.38
C TRP A 179 54.96 33.64 -19.23
N ASP A 180 54.64 33.47 -20.52
CA ASP A 180 55.49 32.84 -21.52
C ASP A 180 56.81 33.61 -21.74
N GLU A 181 56.81 34.94 -21.66
CA GLU A 181 58.03 35.74 -21.76
C GLU A 181 58.86 35.62 -20.47
N CYS A 182 58.20 35.59 -19.30
CA CYS A 182 58.85 35.34 -18.02
C CYS A 182 59.52 33.95 -17.99
N GLU A 183 58.84 32.92 -18.48
CA GLU A 183 59.35 31.54 -18.56
C GLU A 183 60.56 31.46 -19.50
N ARG A 184 60.47 32.06 -20.69
CA ARG A 184 61.60 32.11 -21.64
C ARG A 184 62.81 32.84 -21.08
N ASN A 185 62.60 33.99 -20.43
CA ASN A 185 63.69 34.75 -19.82
C ASN A 185 64.34 33.97 -18.66
N TRP A 186 63.53 33.25 -17.88
CA TRP A 186 64.05 32.40 -16.80
C TRP A 186 64.84 31.21 -17.34
N GLU A 187 64.36 30.54 -18.39
CA GLU A 187 65.11 29.47 -19.05
C GLU A 187 66.44 29.97 -19.63
N GLN A 188 66.45 31.14 -20.27
CA GLN A 188 67.69 31.74 -20.79
C GLN A 188 68.65 32.10 -19.66
N ALA A 189 68.15 32.66 -18.56
CA ALA A 189 68.96 32.98 -17.40
C ALA A 189 69.58 31.72 -16.77
N ILE A 190 68.83 30.62 -16.67
CA ILE A 190 69.35 29.34 -16.18
C ILE A 190 70.43 28.78 -17.11
N LYS A 191 70.18 28.77 -18.42
CA LYS A 191 71.16 28.31 -19.42
C LYS A 191 72.45 29.13 -19.31
N GLY A 192 72.34 30.45 -19.26
CA GLY A 192 73.48 31.34 -19.06
C GLY A 192 74.22 31.08 -17.74
N LEU A 193 73.51 30.77 -16.65
CA LEU A 193 74.13 30.44 -15.36
C LEU A 193 74.91 29.11 -15.42
N VAL A 194 74.40 28.12 -16.15
CA VAL A 194 75.09 26.84 -16.37
C VAL A 194 76.36 27.06 -17.20
N ASP A 195 76.30 27.83 -18.28
CA ASP A 195 77.47 28.15 -19.10
C ASP A 195 78.55 28.91 -18.31
N VAL A 196 78.12 29.85 -17.45
CA VAL A 196 79.03 30.56 -16.53
C VAL A 196 79.66 29.58 -15.54
N LYS A 197 78.90 28.64 -14.99
CA LYS A 197 79.43 27.62 -14.07
C LYS A 197 80.48 26.73 -14.75
N GLU A 198 80.25 26.30 -16.00
CA GLU A 198 81.20 25.48 -16.76
C GLU A 198 82.46 26.27 -17.15
N SER A 199 82.29 27.51 -17.61
CA SER A 199 83.41 28.38 -18.01
C SER A 199 84.26 28.83 -16.82
N ILE A 200 83.68 29.01 -15.63
CA ILE A 200 84.45 29.23 -14.39
C ILE A 200 85.34 28.02 -14.07
N GLY A 201 84.83 26.80 -14.25
CA GLY A 201 85.66 25.59 -14.13
C GLY A 201 86.83 25.59 -15.10
N ALA A 202 86.58 25.86 -16.39
CA ALA A 202 87.64 25.88 -17.41
C ALA A 202 88.67 26.99 -17.18
N THR A 203 88.24 28.19 -16.79
CA THR A 203 89.13 29.33 -16.47
C THR A 203 89.94 29.06 -15.21
N SER A 204 89.36 28.45 -14.17
CA SER A 204 90.10 28.01 -12.99
C SER A 204 91.18 26.98 -13.34
N ALA A 205 90.89 26.02 -14.22
CA ALA A 205 91.86 25.03 -14.67
C ALA A 205 92.99 25.67 -15.48
N ARG A 206 92.69 26.62 -16.37
CA ARG A 206 93.72 27.39 -17.10
C ARG A 206 94.58 28.23 -16.15
N LEU A 207 94.00 28.82 -15.11
CA LEU A 207 94.75 29.55 -14.08
C LEU A 207 95.67 28.62 -13.29
N VAL A 208 95.22 27.42 -12.93
CA VAL A 208 96.06 26.40 -12.28
C VAL A 208 97.19 25.95 -13.21
N GLN A 209 96.90 25.67 -14.49
CA GLN A 209 97.93 25.33 -15.47
C GLN A 209 98.96 26.45 -15.67
N ALA A 210 98.51 27.70 -15.78
CA ALA A 210 99.40 28.85 -15.87
C ALA A 210 100.25 29.02 -14.61
N ARG A 211 99.68 28.76 -13.43
CA ARG A 211 100.40 28.75 -12.15
C ARG A 211 101.43 27.62 -12.08
N ASP A 212 101.07 26.41 -12.49
CA ASP A 212 101.96 25.25 -12.47
C ASP A 212 103.09 25.42 -13.49
N ALA A 213 102.80 25.98 -14.68
CA ALA A 213 103.81 26.34 -15.67
C ALA A 213 104.77 27.41 -15.14
N ALA A 214 104.26 28.44 -14.44
CA ALA A 214 105.10 29.45 -13.79
C ALA A 214 105.98 28.81 -12.69
N ALA A 215 105.43 27.92 -11.86
CA ALA A 215 106.18 27.21 -10.83
C ALA A 215 107.25 26.26 -11.43
N TYR A 216 106.97 25.61 -12.57
CA TYR A 216 107.93 24.80 -13.29
C TYR A 216 109.09 25.63 -13.85
N LEU A 217 108.80 26.79 -14.43
CA LEU A 217 109.83 27.73 -14.90
C LEU A 217 110.70 28.24 -13.74
N ASP A 218 110.12 28.53 -12.58
CA ASP A 218 110.85 28.93 -11.37
C ASP A 218 111.73 27.80 -10.78
N GLN A 219 111.33 26.53 -10.96
CA GLN A 219 112.12 25.37 -10.53
C GLN A 219 113.24 25.00 -11.52
N ALA A 220 113.00 25.11 -12.83
CA ALA A 220 114.01 24.86 -13.86
C ALA A 220 115.06 26.00 -13.97
N GLY A 221 114.76 27.17 -13.42
CA GLY A 221 115.66 28.32 -13.33
C GLY A 221 116.60 28.34 -12.11
N LYS A 222 116.61 27.26 -11.30
CA LYS A 222 117.57 27.03 -10.21
C LYS A 222 118.45 25.85 -10.52
#